data_AF-A0A939U7P3-F1
#
_entry.id   AF-A0A939U7P3-F1
#
_cell.length_a   1.000
_cell.length_b   1.000
_cell.length_c   1.000
_cell.angle_alpha   90.00
_cell.angle_beta   90.00
_cell.angle_gamma   90.00
#
_symmetry.space_group_name_H-M   'P 1'
#
loop_
_entity.id
_entity.type
_entity.pdbx_description
1 polymer ?
#
loop_
_entity_poly.entity_id
_entity_poly.type
_entity_poly.pdbx_seq_one_letter_code
_entity_poly.pdbx_strand_id
1 'polypeptide(L)'
;MANNQSNAALSASKNSFNLLKEWRDSKEAQKAYFHQANSLLRESDDEIRQMKRQNAEDAGKILSKAGASGIDLSSFNDAFLSEDLKNIRDIYDKQKQAQESAQALRKQAANERKNRRDKAFSYSVGLFSDLMNLGL
;
A
#
# COMPACT_ATOMS: atom_id res chain seq x y z
N MET A 1 26.28 -42.72 -23.37
CA MET A 1 25.30 -41.62 -23.51
C MET A 1 24.71 -41.14 -22.16
N ALA A 2 25.38 -41.35 -21.02
CA ALA A 2 24.86 -41.00 -19.67
C ALA A 2 25.13 -39.54 -19.21
N ASN A 3 26.00 -38.80 -19.91
CA ASN A 3 26.40 -37.43 -19.49
C ASN A 3 25.40 -36.32 -19.85
N ASN A 4 24.48 -36.55 -20.80
CA ASN A 4 23.49 -35.52 -21.18
C ASN A 4 22.27 -35.51 -20.26
N GLN A 5 21.85 -36.68 -19.76
CA GLN A 5 20.69 -36.77 -18.85
C GLN A 5 20.99 -36.22 -17.45
N SER A 6 22.21 -36.43 -16.93
CA SER A 6 22.65 -35.89 -15.65
C SER A 6 22.76 -34.36 -15.66
N ASN A 7 23.24 -33.78 -16.77
CA ASN A 7 23.29 -32.33 -16.94
C ASN A 7 21.89 -31.71 -17.09
N ALA A 8 20.96 -32.38 -17.76
CA ALA A 8 19.56 -31.94 -17.89
C ALA A 8 18.79 -32.03 -16.55
N ALA A 9 19.02 -33.08 -15.76
CA ALA A 9 18.41 -33.21 -14.43
C ALA A 9 18.95 -32.17 -13.44
N LEU A 10 20.27 -31.88 -13.49
CA LEU A 10 20.89 -30.84 -12.67
C LEU A 10 20.43 -29.43 -13.04
N SER A 11 20.24 -29.14 -14.33
CA SER A 11 19.71 -27.84 -14.78
C SER A 11 18.24 -27.67 -14.42
N ALA A 12 17.40 -28.70 -14.59
CA ALA A 12 16.00 -28.70 -14.17
C ALA A 12 15.83 -28.53 -12.65
N SER A 13 16.70 -29.16 -11.86
CA SER A 13 16.72 -28.98 -10.39
C SER A 13 17.13 -27.56 -10.00
N LYS A 14 18.20 -27.01 -10.56
CA LYS A 14 18.61 -25.62 -10.29
C LYS A 14 17.54 -24.61 -10.67
N ASN A 15 16.87 -24.82 -11.80
CA ASN A 15 15.78 -23.96 -12.27
C ASN A 15 14.55 -24.03 -11.33
N SER A 16 14.19 -25.22 -10.84
CA SER A 16 13.08 -25.36 -9.89
C SER A 16 13.39 -24.76 -8.51
N PHE A 17 14.63 -24.87 -8.01
CA PHE A 17 15.06 -24.19 -6.79
C PHE A 17 15.03 -22.66 -6.92
N ASN A 18 15.53 -22.12 -8.04
CA ASN A 18 15.45 -20.68 -8.31
C ASN A 18 14.00 -20.20 -8.37
N LEU A 19 13.11 -20.99 -9.00
CA LEU A 19 11.69 -20.68 -9.07
C LEU A 19 11.03 -20.67 -7.69
N LEU A 20 11.30 -21.66 -6.84
CA LEU A 20 10.78 -21.73 -5.48
C LEU A 20 11.26 -20.53 -4.65
N LYS A 21 12.52 -20.14 -4.81
CA LYS A 21 13.08 -18.96 -4.16
C LYS A 21 12.39 -17.68 -4.64
N GLU A 22 12.28 -17.46 -5.95
CA GLU A 22 11.54 -16.32 -6.51
C GLU A 22 10.08 -16.28 -6.02
N TRP A 23 9.45 -17.45 -5.88
CA TRP A 23 8.08 -17.58 -5.42
C TRP A 23 7.92 -17.17 -3.95
N ARG A 24 8.88 -17.58 -3.10
CA ARG A 24 8.93 -17.19 -1.69
C ARG A 24 9.20 -15.70 -1.55
N ASP A 25 10.23 -15.20 -2.21
CA ASP A 25 10.70 -13.81 -2.07
C ASP A 25 9.59 -12.83 -2.54
N SER A 26 8.84 -13.17 -3.60
CA SER A 26 7.71 -12.34 -4.03
C SER A 26 6.45 -12.50 -3.14
N LYS A 27 6.29 -13.60 -2.39
CA LYS A 27 5.25 -13.70 -1.34
C LYS A 27 5.55 -12.78 -0.18
N GLU A 28 6.82 -12.62 0.17
CA GLU A 28 7.27 -11.66 1.17
C GLU A 28 7.09 -10.22 0.68
N ALA A 29 7.47 -9.92 -0.58
CA ALA A 29 7.24 -8.60 -1.19
C ALA A 29 5.75 -8.21 -1.18
N GLN A 30 4.85 -9.13 -1.57
CA GLN A 30 3.41 -8.88 -1.54
C GLN A 30 2.91 -8.53 -0.13
N LYS A 31 3.37 -9.25 0.90
CA LYS A 31 3.04 -8.94 2.29
C LYS A 31 3.58 -7.57 2.68
N ALA A 32 4.81 -7.24 2.28
CA ALA A 32 5.42 -5.94 2.56
C ALA A 32 4.57 -4.78 1.99
N TYR A 33 4.09 -4.87 0.74
CA TYR A 33 3.20 -3.86 0.16
C TYR A 33 1.87 -3.71 0.92
N PHE A 34 1.27 -4.82 1.36
CA PHE A 34 0.05 -4.75 2.17
C PHE A 34 0.30 -4.13 3.55
N HIS A 35 1.42 -4.48 4.19
CA HIS A 35 1.83 -3.86 5.45
C HIS A 35 2.07 -2.37 5.28
N GLN A 36 2.78 -1.96 4.23
CA GLN A 36 3.05 -0.56 3.92
C GLN A 36 1.78 0.24 3.62
N ALA A 37 0.84 -0.36 2.88
CA ALA A 37 -0.47 0.27 2.63
C ALA A 37 -1.25 0.49 3.92
N ASN A 38 -1.23 -0.49 4.83
CA ASN A 38 -1.93 -0.39 6.10
C ASN A 38 -1.23 0.57 7.09
N SER A 39 0.11 0.61 7.10
CA SER A 39 0.85 1.57 7.94
C SER A 39 0.58 2.99 7.49
N LEU A 40 0.56 3.24 6.18
CA LEU A 40 0.27 4.56 5.61
C LEU A 40 -1.15 5.04 5.96
N LEU A 41 -2.15 4.16 5.89
CA LEU A 41 -3.50 4.49 6.32
C LEU A 41 -3.57 4.80 7.81
N ARG A 42 -2.87 4.00 8.64
CA ARG A 42 -2.86 4.21 10.09
C ARG A 42 -2.17 5.52 10.49
N GLU A 43 -1.04 5.81 9.87
CA GLU A 43 -0.31 7.06 10.07
C GLU A 43 -1.19 8.26 9.68
N SER A 44 -1.82 8.21 8.51
CA SER A 44 -2.77 9.24 8.08
C SER A 44 -3.94 9.40 9.04
N ASP A 45 -4.50 8.31 9.58
CA ASP A 45 -5.59 8.37 10.55
C ASP A 45 -5.14 9.02 11.87
N ASP A 46 -3.93 8.72 12.34
CA ASP A 46 -3.36 9.31 13.55
C ASP A 46 -3.10 10.81 13.36
N GLU A 47 -2.59 11.23 12.21
CA GLU A 47 -2.43 12.64 11.85
C GLU A 47 -3.76 13.37 11.73
N ILE A 48 -4.78 12.76 11.10
CA ILE A 48 -6.14 13.33 11.01
C ILE A 48 -6.73 13.53 12.41
N ARG A 49 -6.52 12.58 13.33
CA ARG A 49 -6.95 12.73 14.72
C ARG A 49 -6.25 13.88 15.41
N GLN A 50 -4.96 14.07 15.18
CA GLN A 50 -4.21 15.21 15.73
C GLN A 50 -4.74 16.55 15.19
N MET A 51 -4.95 16.66 13.88
CA MET A 51 -5.50 17.88 13.26
C MET A 51 -6.89 18.22 13.83
N LYS A 52 -7.76 17.22 14.00
CA LYS A 52 -9.08 17.41 14.62
C LYS A 52 -8.99 17.90 16.07
N ARG A 53 -8.04 17.37 16.85
CA ARG A 53 -7.82 17.82 18.23
C ARG A 53 -7.31 19.25 18.29
N GLN A 54 -6.32 19.60 17.46
CA GLN A 54 -5.78 20.96 17.38
C GLN A 54 -6.86 21.97 16.97
N ASN A 55 -7.65 21.64 15.95
CA ASN A 55 -8.77 22.49 15.53
C ASN A 55 -9.79 22.70 16.66
N ALA A 56 -10.15 21.64 17.40
CA ALA A 56 -11.04 21.76 18.55
C ALA A 56 -10.45 22.59 19.70
N GLU A 57 -9.15 22.47 19.97
CA GLU A 57 -8.45 23.26 20.97
C GLU A 57 -8.41 24.74 20.58
N ASP A 58 -8.12 25.05 19.31
CA ASP A 58 -8.05 26.42 18.82
C ASP A 58 -9.44 27.07 18.78
N ALA A 59 -10.47 26.33 18.38
CA ALA A 59 -11.86 26.74 18.53
C ALA A 59 -12.22 27.07 19.98
N GLY A 60 -11.84 26.20 20.92
CA GLY A 60 -12.07 26.41 22.35
C GLY A 60 -11.36 27.66 22.89
N LYS A 61 -10.12 27.92 22.46
CA LYS A 61 -9.35 29.12 22.84
C LYS A 61 -9.99 30.40 22.29
N ILE A 62 -10.44 30.39 21.03
CA ILE A 62 -11.08 31.53 20.38
C ILE A 62 -12.39 31.87 21.10
N LEU A 63 -13.24 30.86 21.32
CA LEU A 63 -14.50 31.02 22.08
C LEU A 63 -14.26 31.56 23.50
N SER A 64 -13.24 31.04 24.20
CA SER A 64 -12.89 31.49 25.55
C SER A 64 -12.42 32.95 25.57
N LYS A 65 -11.59 33.37 24.59
CA LYS A 65 -11.13 34.76 24.46
C LYS A 65 -12.27 35.70 24.10
N ALA A 66 -13.14 35.30 23.16
CA ALA A 66 -14.30 36.09 22.76
C ALA A 66 -15.23 36.32 23.97
N GLY A 67 -15.58 35.25 24.70
CA GLY A 67 -16.41 35.33 25.91
C GLY A 67 -15.80 36.17 27.04
N ALA A 68 -14.47 36.13 27.21
CA ALA A 68 -13.79 36.94 28.23
C ALA A 68 -13.65 38.43 27.85
N SER A 69 -13.64 38.75 26.55
CA SER A 69 -13.44 40.12 26.05
C SER A 69 -14.73 40.94 25.89
N GLY A 70 -15.90 40.31 26.00
CA GLY A 70 -17.20 40.97 25.78
C GLY A 70 -17.44 41.40 24.32
N ILE A 71 -16.60 40.95 23.39
CA ILE A 71 -16.69 41.26 21.96
C ILE A 71 -17.80 40.42 21.33
N ASP A 72 -18.62 41.05 20.48
CA ASP A 72 -19.71 40.41 19.76
C ASP A 72 -19.18 39.39 18.74
N LEU A 73 -19.54 38.11 18.96
CA LEU A 73 -19.09 36.93 18.21
C LEU A 73 -19.50 36.94 16.73
N SER A 74 -20.44 37.81 16.36
CA SER A 74 -20.99 37.95 15.00
C SER A 74 -19.91 38.23 13.95
N SER A 75 -18.88 39.00 14.30
CA SER A 75 -17.77 39.38 13.40
C SER A 75 -16.63 38.35 13.32
N PHE A 76 -16.52 37.45 14.30
CA PHE A 76 -15.59 36.32 14.28
C PHE A 76 -16.14 35.10 13.55
N ASN A 77 -17.45 35.05 13.35
CA ASN A 77 -18.15 33.89 12.81
C ASN A 77 -17.67 33.54 11.39
N ASP A 78 -17.49 34.51 10.50
CA ASP A 78 -17.05 34.27 9.12
C ASP A 78 -15.59 33.81 9.04
N ALA A 79 -14.70 34.41 9.84
CA ALA A 79 -13.29 34.01 9.90
C ALA A 79 -13.15 32.59 10.46
N PHE A 80 -13.86 32.29 11.55
CA PHE A 80 -13.89 30.97 12.17
C PHE A 80 -14.47 29.91 11.22
N LEU A 81 -15.58 30.21 10.54
CA LEU A 81 -16.18 29.31 9.57
C LEU A 81 -15.22 29.02 8.40
N SER A 82 -14.49 30.03 7.93
CA SER A 82 -13.52 29.86 6.84
C SER A 82 -12.33 28.97 7.24
N GLU A 83 -11.87 29.09 8.48
CA GLU A 83 -10.76 28.30 9.02
C GLU A 83 -11.18 26.85 9.27
N ASP A 84 -12.40 26.64 9.77
CA ASP A 84 -12.97 25.30 9.96
C ASP A 84 -13.21 24.58 8.62
N LEU A 85 -13.75 25.29 7.62
CA LEU A 85 -13.91 24.76 6.25
C LEU A 85 -12.57 24.40 5.60
N LYS A 86 -11.53 25.21 5.84
CA LYS A 86 -10.18 24.90 5.38
C LYS A 86 -9.62 23.65 6.06
N ASN A 87 -9.77 23.54 7.38
CA ASN A 87 -9.32 22.37 8.14
C ASN A 87 -10.07 21.08 7.71
N ILE A 88 -11.37 21.18 7.42
CA ILE A 88 -12.16 20.07 6.88
C ILE A 88 -11.63 19.64 5.51
N ARG A 89 -11.32 20.60 4.64
CA ARG A 89 -10.73 20.33 3.32
C ARG A 89 -9.36 19.67 3.44
N ASP A 90 -8.49 20.18 4.30
CA ASP A 90 -7.15 19.63 4.51
C ASP A 90 -7.22 18.19 5.06
N ILE A 91 -8.15 17.90 5.98
CA ILE A 91 -8.43 16.54 6.45
C ILE A 91 -8.90 15.62 5.31
N TYR A 92 -9.82 16.11 4.47
CA TYR A 92 -10.35 15.34 3.35
C TYR A 92 -9.26 15.03 2.32
N ASP A 93 -8.46 16.03 1.94
CA ASP A 93 -7.39 15.89 0.98
C ASP A 93 -6.33 14.90 1.48
N LYS A 94 -5.99 14.95 2.78
CA LYS A 94 -5.05 14.01 3.41
C LYS A 94 -5.58 12.58 3.40
N GLN A 95 -6.85 12.40 3.77
CA GLN A 95 -7.50 11.08 3.73
C GLN A 95 -7.54 10.51 2.32
N LYS A 96 -7.85 11.34 1.33
CA LYS A 96 -7.89 10.95 -0.08
C LYS A 96 -6.51 10.55 -0.60
N GLN A 97 -5.48 11.35 -0.32
CA GLN A 97 -4.11 11.05 -0.72
C GLN A 97 -3.61 9.75 -0.10
N ALA A 98 -3.94 9.49 1.17
CA ALA A 98 -3.58 8.25 1.85
C ALA A 98 -4.28 7.03 1.23
N GLN A 99 -5.58 7.17 0.90
CA GLN A 99 -6.34 6.12 0.22
C GLN A 99 -5.79 5.82 -1.18
N GLU A 100 -5.48 6.85 -1.97
CA GLU A 100 -4.91 6.69 -3.32
C GLU A 100 -3.55 5.98 -3.27
N SER A 101 -2.69 6.38 -2.33
CA SER A 101 -1.37 5.77 -2.12
C SER A 101 -1.49 4.30 -1.68
N ALA A 102 -2.38 4.03 -0.72
CA ALA A 102 -2.65 2.66 -0.27
C ALA A 102 -3.24 1.78 -1.39
N GLN A 103 -4.12 2.34 -2.23
CA GLN A 103 -4.65 1.63 -3.40
C GLN A 103 -3.56 1.35 -4.43
N ALA A 104 -2.64 2.28 -4.68
CA ALA A 104 -1.52 2.08 -5.59
C ALA A 104 -0.63 0.92 -5.12
N LEU A 105 -0.28 0.87 -3.83
CA LEU A 105 0.48 -0.23 -3.23
C LEU A 105 -0.25 -1.57 -3.34
N ARG A 106 -1.57 -1.60 -3.11
CA ARG A 106 -2.40 -2.81 -3.29
C ARG A 106 -2.45 -3.27 -4.75
N LYS A 107 -2.51 -2.33 -5.71
CA LYS A 107 -2.43 -2.64 -7.15
C LYS A 107 -1.07 -3.21 -7.53
N GLN A 108 0.01 -2.66 -7.00
CA GLN A 108 1.36 -3.21 -7.19
C GLN A 108 1.45 -4.64 -6.64
N ALA A 109 0.95 -4.89 -5.43
CA ALA A 109 0.89 -6.23 -4.84
C ALA A 109 0.08 -7.23 -5.68
N ALA A 110 -1.03 -6.78 -6.27
CA ALA A 110 -1.85 -7.59 -7.17
C ALA A 110 -1.14 -7.90 -8.50
N ASN A 111 -0.46 -6.91 -9.09
CA ASN A 111 0.33 -7.08 -10.30
C ASN A 111 1.51 -8.05 -10.08
N GLU A 112 2.20 -7.97 -8.95
CA GLU A 112 3.24 -8.95 -8.60
C GLU A 112 2.68 -10.36 -8.42
N ARG A 113 1.47 -10.49 -7.88
CA ARG A 113 0.79 -11.80 -7.80
C ARG A 113 0.45 -12.34 -9.19
N LYS A 114 0.00 -11.48 -10.11
CA LYS A 114 -0.31 -11.88 -11.49
C LYS A 114 0.97 -12.31 -12.23
N ASN A 115 1.99 -11.47 -12.23
CA ASN A 115 3.28 -11.78 -12.85
C ASN A 115 3.89 -13.09 -12.33
N ARG A 116 3.75 -13.38 -11.03
CA ARG A 116 4.14 -14.68 -10.46
C ARG A 116 3.36 -15.86 -11.02
N ARG A 117 2.03 -15.74 -11.12
CA ARG A 117 1.18 -16.81 -11.67
C ARG A 117 1.56 -17.11 -13.11
N ASP A 118 1.77 -16.07 -13.90
CA ASP A 118 2.14 -16.18 -15.31
C ASP A 118 3.51 -16.84 -15.47
N LYS A 119 4.51 -16.44 -14.64
CA LYS A 119 5.81 -17.11 -14.57
C LYS A 119 5.65 -18.59 -14.19
N ALA A 120 4.99 -18.91 -13.09
CA ALA A 120 4.82 -20.30 -12.64
C ALA A 120 4.13 -21.17 -13.70
N PHE A 121 3.13 -20.62 -14.41
CA PHE A 121 2.47 -21.29 -15.51
C PHE A 121 3.42 -21.54 -16.69
N SER A 122 4.15 -20.51 -17.15
CA SER A 122 5.12 -20.67 -18.25
C SER A 122 6.20 -21.71 -17.96
N TYR A 123 6.68 -21.78 -16.71
CA TYR A 123 7.63 -22.80 -16.29
C TYR A 123 7.01 -24.20 -16.26
N SER A 124 5.78 -24.35 -15.79
CA SER A 124 5.09 -25.65 -15.81
C SER A 124 4.92 -26.17 -17.24
N VAL A 125 4.56 -25.29 -18.18
CA VAL A 125 4.44 -25.63 -19.61
C VAL A 125 5.81 -25.97 -20.22
N GLY A 126 6.86 -25.22 -19.89
CA GLY A 126 8.22 -25.51 -20.35
C GLY A 126 8.74 -26.87 -19.87
N LEU A 127 8.52 -27.19 -18.59
CA LEU A 127 8.89 -28.50 -18.03
C LEU A 127 8.12 -29.65 -18.69
N PHE A 128 6.82 -29.48 -18.96
CA PHE A 128 6.03 -30.48 -19.69
C PHE A 128 6.51 -30.66 -21.13
N SER A 129 6.84 -29.56 -21.81
CA SER A 129 7.39 -29.60 -23.17
C SER A 129 8.72 -30.33 -23.23
N ASP A 130 9.66 -30.01 -22.34
CA ASP A 130 10.98 -30.66 -22.30
C ASP A 130 10.87 -32.16 -21.98
N LEU A 131 9.93 -32.54 -21.11
CA LEU A 131 9.71 -33.93 -20.72
C LEU A 131 9.05 -34.75 -21.85
N MET A 132 8.16 -34.14 -22.63
CA MET A 132 7.56 -34.76 -23.82
C MET A 132 8.57 -34.87 -24.97
N ASN A 133 9.50 -33.92 -25.11
CA ASN A 133 10.55 -33.95 -26.12
C ASN A 133 11.69 -34.95 -25.81
N LEU A 134 11.75 -35.45 -24.57
CA LEU A 134 12.65 -36.53 -24.13
C LEU A 134 12.02 -37.93 -24.23
N GLY A 135 10.74 -38.02 -24.59
CA GLY A 135 9.94 -39.26 -24.67
C GLY A 135 9.68 -39.80 -26.08
N LEU A 136 10.30 -39.21 -27.11
CA LEU A 136 10.38 -39.68 -28.50
C LEU A 136 11.84 -39.81 -28.91
#